data_AF-A0A5C7QB27-F1
#
_entry.id   AF-A0A5C7QB27-F1
#
_cell.length_a   1.000
_cell.length_b   1.000
_cell.length_c   1.000
_cell.angle_alpha   90.00
_cell.angle_beta   90.00
_cell.angle_gamma   90.00
#
_symmetry.space_group_name_H-M   'P 1'
#
loop_
_entity.id
_entity.type
_entity.pdbx_description
1 polymer ?
#
loop_
_entity_poly.entity_id
_entity_poly.type
_entity_poly.pdbx_seq_one_letter_code
_entity_poly.pdbx_strand_id
1 'polypeptide(L)'
;MTSRLIVNGVPYTFDRQRPLADEYFPQPIGYIHPQTKSFYDGPWGLRYRVIGRHVNLDDWLDMPTMKQLLGRDEKWIAAEVRAGLIDAAVVEGSQIPMFRVADRETILRKAIIAQEPAPKPTGHRPKKERWL
;
A
#
# COMPACT_ATOMS: atom_id res chain seq x y z
N MET A 1 -40.35 -28.73 -25.80
CA MET A 1 -40.91 -27.37 -25.87
C MET A 1 -39.78 -26.43 -26.26
N THR A 2 -39.76 -26.02 -27.52
CA THR A 2 -38.72 -25.16 -28.10
C THR A 2 -39.11 -23.71 -27.84
N SER A 3 -38.26 -22.96 -27.15
CA SER A 3 -38.52 -21.54 -26.86
C SER A 3 -37.78 -20.68 -27.88
N ARG A 4 -38.47 -19.73 -28.51
CA ARG A 4 -37.90 -18.80 -29.49
C ARG A 4 -37.86 -17.40 -28.89
N LEU A 5 -36.67 -16.79 -28.86
CA LEU A 5 -36.44 -15.41 -28.44
C LEU A 5 -35.93 -14.62 -29.65
N ILE A 6 -36.40 -13.40 -29.85
CA ILE A 6 -35.85 -12.51 -30.90
C ILE A 6 -35.18 -11.33 -30.21
N VAL A 7 -33.88 -11.12 -30.45
CA VAL A 7 -33.11 -9.98 -29.94
C VAL A 7 -32.54 -9.22 -31.13
N ASN A 8 -32.87 -7.94 -31.26
CA ASN A 8 -32.45 -7.07 -32.37
C ASN A 8 -32.72 -7.66 -33.77
N GLY A 9 -33.87 -8.32 -33.96
CA GLY A 9 -34.27 -8.93 -35.24
C GLY A 9 -33.65 -10.30 -35.51
N VAL A 10 -32.73 -10.78 -34.67
CA VAL A 10 -32.11 -12.11 -34.79
C VAL A 10 -32.90 -13.13 -33.97
N PRO A 11 -33.46 -14.18 -34.60
CA PRO A 11 -34.20 -15.22 -33.89
C PRO A 11 -33.25 -16.26 -33.28
N TYR A 12 -33.30 -16.40 -31.96
CA TYR A 12 -32.64 -17.45 -31.20
C TYR A 12 -33.65 -18.53 -30.84
N THR A 13 -33.36 -19.76 -31.24
CA THR A 13 -34.14 -20.93 -30.80
C THR A 13 -33.31 -21.70 -29.78
N PHE A 14 -33.93 -22.03 -28.66
CA PHE A 14 -33.29 -22.83 -27.61
C PHE A 14 -33.70 -24.28 -27.78
N ASP A 15 -32.81 -25.09 -28.34
CA ASP A 15 -32.88 -26.55 -28.30
C ASP A 15 -31.89 -27.07 -27.24
N ARG A 16 -32.31 -28.04 -26.42
CA ARG A 16 -31.58 -28.50 -25.22
C ARG A 16 -30.27 -29.24 -25.50
N GLN A 17 -29.78 -29.25 -26.73
CA GLN A 17 -28.47 -29.79 -27.11
C GLN A 17 -27.68 -28.71 -27.83
N ARG A 18 -26.88 -27.95 -27.09
CA ARG A 18 -25.86 -27.08 -27.70
C ARG A 18 -24.57 -27.89 -27.86
N PRO A 19 -24.04 -28.08 -29.09
CA PRO A 19 -22.61 -28.29 -29.22
C PRO A 19 -21.87 -27.05 -28.67
N LEU A 20 -20.74 -27.26 -28.00
CA LEU A 20 -19.85 -26.18 -27.59
C LEU A 20 -19.48 -25.38 -28.84
N ALA A 21 -19.74 -24.08 -28.83
CA ALA A 21 -19.48 -23.23 -29.99
C ALA A 21 -17.97 -23.07 -30.19
N ASP A 22 -17.44 -23.56 -31.31
CA ASP A 22 -16.07 -23.31 -31.81
C ASP A 22 -15.94 -21.90 -32.44
N GLU A 23 -16.58 -20.89 -31.83
CA GLU A 23 -16.47 -19.51 -32.32
C GLU A 23 -15.07 -18.97 -32.00
N TYR A 24 -14.25 -18.83 -33.04
CA TYR A 24 -12.95 -18.16 -32.96
C TYR A 24 -13.17 -16.67 -32.72
N PHE A 25 -13.15 -16.24 -31.46
CA PHE A 25 -13.09 -14.83 -31.12
C PHE A 25 -11.71 -14.30 -31.49
N PRO A 26 -11.58 -13.30 -32.38
CA PRO A 26 -10.30 -12.63 -32.55
C PRO A 26 -9.91 -12.04 -31.20
N GLN A 27 -8.72 -12.41 -30.71
CA GLN A 27 -8.19 -11.82 -29.50
C GLN A 27 -8.23 -10.30 -29.66
N PRO A 28 -8.78 -9.54 -28.68
CA PRO A 28 -8.85 -8.09 -28.82
C PRO A 28 -7.44 -7.56 -29.02
N ILE A 29 -7.20 -6.95 -30.19
CA ILE A 29 -5.96 -6.26 -30.50
C ILE A 29 -5.88 -5.06 -29.56
N GLY A 30 -5.06 -5.18 -28.53
CA GLY A 30 -4.74 -4.08 -27.64
C GLY A 30 -5.60 -4.00 -26.39
N TYR A 31 -5.37 -4.91 -25.44
CA TYR A 31 -5.11 -4.37 -24.11
C TYR A 31 -3.76 -3.67 -24.21
N ILE A 32 -3.79 -2.37 -24.54
CA ILE A 32 -2.71 -1.48 -24.13
C ILE A 32 -2.77 -1.57 -22.60
N HIS A 33 -2.07 -2.54 -22.01
CA HIS A 33 -1.67 -2.42 -20.63
C HIS A 33 -0.90 -1.10 -20.62
N PRO A 34 -1.39 -0.04 -19.97
CA PRO A 34 -0.51 1.09 -19.72
C PRO A 34 0.71 0.46 -19.08
N GLN A 35 1.90 0.74 -19.62
CA GLN A 35 3.14 0.31 -18.97
C GLN A 35 3.04 0.85 -17.55
N THR A 36 2.63 0.00 -16.62
CA THR A 36 2.39 0.38 -15.25
C THR A 36 3.75 0.82 -14.81
N LYS A 37 3.93 2.13 -14.60
CA LYS A 37 5.21 2.66 -14.15
C LYS A 37 5.57 1.78 -12.95
N SER A 38 6.66 1.02 -13.06
CA SER A 38 7.02 0.05 -12.01
C SER A 38 7.25 0.76 -10.68
N PHE A 39 7.44 2.07 -10.74
CA PHE A 39 7.68 2.94 -9.61
C PHE A 39 6.87 4.23 -9.66
N TYR A 40 6.47 4.69 -8.48
CA TYR A 40 5.84 5.97 -8.21
C TYR A 40 6.75 6.80 -7.29
N ASP A 41 6.97 8.06 -7.63
CA ASP A 41 7.71 8.98 -6.77
C ASP A 41 6.70 9.68 -5.85
N GLY A 42 6.79 9.41 -4.55
CA GLY A 42 5.80 9.88 -3.58
C GLY A 42 6.26 11.06 -2.71
N PRO A 43 5.40 11.51 -1.79
CA PRO A 43 5.55 12.79 -1.09
C PRO A 43 6.78 12.88 -0.17
N TRP A 44 7.33 11.75 0.26
CA TRP A 44 8.50 11.69 1.15
C TRP A 44 9.85 11.58 0.41
N GLY A 45 9.87 11.84 -0.91
CA GLY A 45 11.09 11.70 -1.71
C GLY A 45 11.61 10.27 -1.74
N LEU A 46 10.69 9.30 -1.74
CA LEU A 46 10.95 7.88 -1.84
C LEU A 46 10.35 7.36 -3.15
N ARG A 47 10.97 6.32 -3.69
CA ARG A 47 10.54 5.64 -4.90
C ARG A 47 9.80 4.37 -4.53
N TYR A 48 8.47 4.41 -4.65
CA TYR A 48 7.55 3.36 -4.25
C TYR A 48 7.37 2.36 -5.38
N ARG A 49 7.35 1.07 -5.07
CA ARG A 49 6.98 0.05 -6.07
C ARG A 49 5.47 0.09 -6.28
N VAL A 50 5.03 0.09 -7.54
CA VAL A 50 3.60 -0.02 -7.83
C VAL A 50 3.21 -1.50 -7.71
N ILE A 51 2.35 -1.82 -6.75
CA ILE A 51 1.82 -3.16 -6.52
C ILE A 51 0.41 -3.29 -7.09
N GLY A 52 0.11 -4.46 -7.65
CA GLY A 52 -1.22 -4.75 -8.17
C GLY A 52 -2.26 -4.90 -7.04
N ARG A 53 -3.53 -4.71 -7.39
CA ARG A 53 -4.66 -4.82 -6.44
C ARG A 53 -4.88 -6.21 -5.84
N HIS A 54 -4.21 -7.23 -6.37
CA HIS A 54 -4.26 -8.61 -5.90
C HIS A 54 -3.31 -8.87 -4.71
N VAL A 55 -2.46 -7.92 -4.35
CA VAL A 55 -1.54 -8.06 -3.21
C VAL A 55 -2.33 -7.97 -1.91
N ASN A 56 -2.05 -8.88 -0.97
CA ASN A 56 -2.62 -8.79 0.38
C ASN A 56 -2.08 -7.53 1.09
N LEU A 57 -2.98 -6.66 1.52
CA LEU A 57 -2.69 -5.39 2.20
C LEU A 57 -2.77 -5.46 3.73
N ASP A 58 -3.08 -6.60 4.32
CA ASP A 58 -3.25 -6.75 5.78
C ASP A 58 -1.98 -6.37 6.57
N ASP A 59 -0.80 -6.65 6.01
CA ASP A 59 0.51 -6.32 6.60
C ASP A 59 1.02 -4.92 6.18
N TRP A 60 0.27 -4.19 5.36
CA TRP A 60 0.65 -2.89 4.84
C TRP A 60 -0.03 -1.77 5.62
N LEU A 61 0.75 -0.81 6.09
CA LEU A 61 0.32 0.29 6.93
C LEU A 61 0.57 1.63 6.23
N ASP A 62 -0.29 2.61 6.47
CA ASP A 62 -0.06 3.98 6.01
C ASP A 62 0.96 4.70 6.91
N MET A 63 1.48 5.84 6.45
CA MET A 63 2.47 6.61 7.21
C MET A 63 1.99 7.01 8.61
N PRO A 64 0.75 7.54 8.80
CA PRO A 64 0.23 7.85 10.13
C PRO A 64 0.23 6.65 11.09
N THR A 65 -0.23 5.48 10.64
CA THR A 65 -0.24 4.27 11.49
C THR A 65 1.18 3.81 11.80
N MET A 66 2.10 3.88 10.83
CA MET A 66 3.52 3.57 11.06
C MET A 66 4.15 4.48 12.13
N LYS A 67 3.85 5.78 12.11
CA LYS A 67 4.32 6.73 13.14
C LYS A 67 3.78 6.37 14.51
N GLN A 68 2.50 6.02 14.60
CA GLN A 68 1.87 5.63 15.87
C GLN A 68 2.46 4.33 16.42
N LEU A 69 2.69 3.34 15.55
CA LEU A 69 3.20 2.03 15.93
C LEU A 69 4.67 2.09 16.37
N LEU A 70 5.50 2.87 15.67
CA LEU A 70 6.93 2.96 15.93
C LEU A 70 7.29 4.08 16.92
N GLY A 71 6.40 5.04 17.15
CA GLY A 71 6.68 6.24 17.94
C GLY A 71 7.77 7.12 17.31
N ARG A 72 7.92 7.08 15.98
CA ARG A 72 8.99 7.76 15.23
C ARG A 72 8.45 8.76 14.23
N ASP A 73 9.31 9.70 13.84
CA ASP A 73 9.00 10.69 12.83
C ASP A 73 9.13 10.12 11.41
N GLU A 74 8.56 10.84 10.45
CA GLU A 74 8.51 10.42 9.04
C GLU A 74 9.90 10.35 8.41
N LYS A 75 10.86 11.17 8.86
CA LYS A 75 12.22 11.16 8.29
C LYS A 75 12.96 9.90 8.72
N TRP A 76 12.76 9.46 9.96
CA TRP A 76 13.33 8.19 10.44
C TRP A 76 12.75 7.00 9.67
N ILE A 77 11.42 6.95 9.49
CA ILE A 77 10.77 5.89 8.70
C ILE A 77 11.31 5.90 7.27
N ALA A 78 11.43 7.06 6.63
CA ALA A 78 11.98 7.18 5.28
C ALA A 78 13.46 6.75 5.19
N ALA A 79 14.26 6.98 6.22
CA ALA A 79 15.64 6.49 6.29
C ALA A 79 15.69 4.96 6.36
N GLU A 80 14.82 4.34 7.16
CA GLU A 80 14.74 2.88 7.29
C GLU A 80 14.19 2.21 6.02
N VAL A 81 13.33 2.89 5.26
CA VAL A 81 12.95 2.46 3.89
C VAL A 81 14.16 2.44 2.97
N ARG A 82 15.00 3.49 2.98
CA ARG A 82 16.24 3.52 2.16
C ARG A 82 17.25 2.45 2.60
N ALA A 83 17.26 2.10 3.88
CA ALA A 83 18.08 1.02 4.41
C ALA A 83 17.53 -0.39 4.05
N GLY A 84 16.33 -0.49 3.47
CA GLY A 84 15.71 -1.76 3.06
C GLY A 84 15.08 -2.54 4.21
N LEU A 85 14.88 -1.93 5.38
CA LEU A 85 14.25 -2.57 6.54
C LEU A 85 12.72 -2.43 6.53
N ILE A 86 12.24 -1.42 5.80
CA ILE A 86 10.82 -1.18 5.56
C ILE A 86 10.59 -1.19 4.06
N ASP A 87 9.68 -2.04 3.60
CA ASP A 87 9.19 -2.05 2.23
C ASP A 87 8.24 -0.87 2.03
N ALA A 88 8.32 -0.23 0.87
CA ALA A 88 7.45 0.89 0.50
C ALA A 88 6.82 0.65 -0.88
N ALA A 89 5.50 0.75 -0.94
CA ALA A 89 4.73 0.50 -2.16
C ALA A 89 3.55 1.45 -2.30
N VAL A 90 2.99 1.49 -3.51
CA VAL A 90 1.73 2.17 -3.83
C VAL A 90 0.85 1.20 -4.59
N VAL A 91 -0.43 1.11 -4.20
CA VAL A 91 -1.39 0.25 -4.89
C VAL A 91 -1.80 0.86 -6.22
N GLU A 92 -1.92 0.04 -7.26
CA GLU A 92 -2.34 0.49 -8.58
C GLU A 92 -3.69 1.24 -8.57
N GLY A 93 -3.66 2.48 -9.06
CA GLY A 93 -4.80 3.39 -9.05
C GLY A 93 -5.02 4.13 -7.72
N SER A 94 -4.22 3.83 -6.69
CA SER A 94 -4.11 4.63 -5.46
C SER A 94 -2.90 5.54 -5.55
N GLN A 95 -2.95 6.70 -4.91
CA GLN A 95 -1.80 7.59 -4.70
C GLN A 95 -1.33 7.57 -3.24
N ILE A 96 -1.88 6.67 -2.43
CA ILE A 96 -1.57 6.54 -1.01
C ILE A 96 -0.39 5.56 -0.87
N PRO A 97 0.76 6.01 -0.37
CA PRO A 97 1.87 5.12 -0.10
C PRO A 97 1.63 4.27 1.13
N MET A 98 2.00 3.01 1.01
CA MET A 98 1.88 2.01 2.06
C MET A 98 3.26 1.44 2.39
N PHE A 99 3.42 1.02 3.63
CA PHE A 99 4.67 0.55 4.20
C PHE A 99 4.47 -0.79 4.87
N ARG A 100 5.44 -1.68 4.74
CA ARG A 100 5.46 -2.97 5.44
C ARG A 100 6.80 -3.14 6.11
N VAL A 101 6.80 -3.57 7.36
CA VAL A 101 8.04 -3.93 8.05
C VAL A 101 8.53 -5.27 7.52
N ALA A 102 9.65 -5.26 6.77
CA ALA A 102 10.22 -6.47 6.19
C ALA A 102 10.95 -7.31 7.26
N ASP A 103 11.69 -6.64 8.16
CA ASP A 103 12.38 -7.26 9.28
C ASP A 103 11.90 -6.64 10.60
N ARG A 104 10.95 -7.33 11.25
CA ARG A 104 10.34 -6.88 12.51
C ARG A 104 11.35 -6.87 13.66
N GLU A 105 12.23 -7.87 13.75
CA GLU A 105 13.14 -8.00 14.87
C GLU A 105 14.18 -6.88 14.87
N THR A 106 14.75 -6.59 13.71
CA THR A 106 15.73 -5.51 13.56
C THR A 106 15.11 -4.13 13.79
N ILE A 107 13.90 -3.89 13.25
CA ILE A 107 13.20 -2.62 13.46
C ILE A 107 12.83 -2.42 14.93
N LEU A 108 12.34 -3.44 15.62
CA LEU A 108 12.01 -3.34 17.05
C LEU A 108 13.25 -3.06 17.90
N ARG A 109 14.36 -3.76 17.66
CA ARG A 109 15.64 -3.50 18.37
C ARG A 109 16.10 -2.06 18.16
N LYS A 110 16.11 -1.58 16.92
CA LYS A 110 16.47 -0.19 16.60
C LYS A 110 15.50 0.82 17.22
N ALA A 111 14.21 0.55 17.16
CA ALA A 111 13.18 1.43 17.71
C ALA A 111 13.30 1.55 19.24
N ILE A 112 13.66 0.46 19.94
CA ILE A 112 13.92 0.47 21.39
C ILE A 112 15.24 1.20 21.70
N ILE A 113 16.33 0.88 20.99
CA ILE A 113 17.66 1.47 21.25
C ILE A 113 17.68 2.96 20.96
N ALA A 114 17.03 3.41 19.88
CA ALA A 114 16.94 4.82 19.53
C ALA A 114 15.97 5.59 20.45
N GLN A 115 15.27 4.93 21.36
CA GLN A 115 14.42 5.58 22.36
C GLN A 115 15.36 5.98 23.49
N GLU A 116 16.14 7.04 23.25
CA GLU A 116 16.93 7.65 24.32
C GLU A 116 16.01 7.91 25.52
N PRO A 117 16.46 7.57 26.74
CA PRO A 117 15.64 7.69 27.92
C PRO A 117 15.16 9.13 28.06
N ALA A 118 13.86 9.32 28.30
CA ALA A 118 13.25 10.62 28.49
C ALA A 118 14.13 11.49 29.40
N PRO A 119 14.43 12.75 29.03
CA PRO A 119 15.27 13.60 29.84
C PRO A 119 14.68 13.68 31.25
N LYS A 120 15.48 13.34 32.26
CA LYS A 120 15.07 13.45 33.67
C LYS A 120 14.51 14.86 33.88
N PRO A 121 13.35 15.02 34.54
CA PRO A 121 12.83 16.35 34.83
C PRO A 121 13.84 17.06 35.73
N THR A 122 14.59 18.02 35.16
CA THR A 122 15.41 18.94 35.93
C THR A 122 14.44 19.85 36.66
N GLY A 123 14.14 19.50 37.91
CA GLY A 123 13.33 20.32 38.81
C GLY A 123 13.98 21.69 38.99
N HIS A 124 13.51 22.68 38.24
CA HIS A 124 13.82 24.08 38.49
C HIS A 124 13.17 24.45 39.82
N ARG A 125 13.96 24.45 40.90
CA ARG A 125 13.56 24.98 42.19
C ARG A 125 13.53 26.51 42.06
N PRO A 126 12.38 27.19 42.18
CA PRO A 126 12.37 28.65 42.08
C PRO A 126 13.16 29.23 43.27
N LYS A 127 14.16 30.05 42.94
CA LYS A 127 14.99 30.78 43.90
C LYS A 127 14.08 31.81 44.58
N LYS A 128 13.80 31.61 45.87
CA LYS A 128 13.06 32.60 46.67
C LYS A 128 13.86 33.90 46.70
N GLU A 129 13.34 34.95 46.08
CA GLU A 129 13.81 36.32 46.27
C GLU A 129 13.58 36.73 47.73
N ARG A 130 14.68 37.00 48.43
CA ARG A 130 14.66 37.72 49.71
C ARG A 130 14.58 39.20 49.37
N TRP A 131 13.43 39.81 49.67
CA TRP A 131 13.29 41.26 49.70
C TRP A 131 14.03 41.79 50.93
N LEU A 132 14.95 42.74 50.70
CA LEU A 132 15.60 43.60 51.69
C LEU A 132 14.83 44.91 51.75
#